data_AF-A0A2U1J0S2-F1
#
_entry.id   AF-A0A2U1J0S2-F1
#
_cell.length_a   1.000
_cell.length_b   1.000
_cell.length_c   1.000
_cell.angle_alpha   90.00
_cell.angle_beta   90.00
_cell.angle_gamma   90.00
#
_symmetry.space_group_name_H-M   'P 1'
#
loop_
_entity.id
_entity.type
_entity.pdbx_description
1 polymer ?
#
loop_
_entity_poly.entity_id
_entity_poly.type
_entity_poly.pdbx_seq_one_letter_code
_entity_poly.pdbx_strand_id
1 'polypeptide(L)'
;MPEKDKNPVDISTSSTTNNYITRTNTEVDLVPENPKPDIQEESKLPPLDKGYSWVIMFACFINTIFGFGSFSAFGVFQTYYLKITFLNVPAETIAWISTLSIFFTDAGGLLAGPIIRRLGIRYTSILGTIVATTGLLLASFSTKVWQLALTQGLIFGLGCSIIVNIAYTVPAFWFDKHRGFAIGTVASGGSFGSLIIVPIVTNISNSHGIGWSFRVLAILFFVATLVGGMLLKPRTEYKPVNKVIEFELLKDPVTIMICVISFFAEIGFSVPMLYFPASLIDIGVKKDLATNMIMVLSAFSATSRILSGYLAQRISAENIVIVSHFISGTIMMAMWYTSRSFGVYLAFYILFGMFSIQFFSLGPVMIANYYDDDKISQVNGISYLAMGVAILVGVPSIGAIFQKYGKRRDYSQIIAITSACYLISIIFLVGLRYYVKKRKLS
;
A
#
# COMPACT_ATOMS: atom_id res chain seq x y z
N MET A 1 20.81 62.52 -68.12
CA MET A 1 19.86 62.80 -67.02
C MET A 1 20.53 62.37 -65.71
N PRO A 2 20.30 63.05 -64.57
CA PRO A 2 21.15 63.00 -63.35
C PRO A 2 20.95 61.72 -62.49
N GLU A 3 21.90 61.24 -61.66
CA GLU A 3 22.30 61.73 -60.30
C GLU A 3 21.19 61.46 -59.24
N LYS A 4 21.35 60.96 -58.00
CA LYS A 4 22.40 60.88 -56.94
C LYS A 4 22.30 59.50 -56.22
N ASP A 5 23.28 58.87 -55.57
CA ASP A 5 24.43 59.27 -54.72
C ASP A 5 24.15 59.50 -53.21
N LYS A 6 25.08 59.04 -52.36
CA LYS A 6 25.35 59.26 -50.89
C LYS A 6 25.44 58.05 -49.94
N ASN A 7 26.55 57.32 -50.04
CA ASN A 7 27.71 57.23 -49.10
C ASN A 7 27.58 57.33 -47.53
N PRO A 8 28.63 56.86 -46.77
CA PRO A 8 28.50 56.23 -45.44
C PRO A 8 29.26 56.95 -44.29
N VAL A 9 29.41 56.30 -43.12
CA VAL A 9 30.38 56.67 -42.04
C VAL A 9 30.99 55.43 -41.32
N ASP A 10 32.14 54.97 -41.79
CA ASP A 10 33.46 54.91 -41.11
C ASP A 10 33.62 54.76 -39.57
N ILE A 11 34.43 53.76 -39.13
CA ILE A 11 35.82 53.83 -38.57
C ILE A 11 35.91 54.36 -37.11
N SER A 12 36.28 53.55 -36.11
CA SER A 12 37.64 53.45 -35.48
C SER A 12 37.53 52.74 -34.10
N THR A 13 38.55 52.43 -33.27
CA THR A 13 39.92 51.83 -33.30
C THR A 13 40.16 51.28 -31.84
N SER A 14 41.23 50.62 -31.38
CA SER A 14 42.60 50.34 -31.86
C SER A 14 43.19 49.09 -31.14
N SER A 15 44.43 48.73 -31.51
CA SER A 15 45.40 47.80 -30.89
C SER A 15 45.96 48.29 -29.51
N THR A 16 46.81 47.60 -28.71
CA THR A 16 47.91 46.65 -29.04
C THR A 16 48.46 45.88 -27.80
N THR A 17 48.93 44.63 -27.99
CA THR A 17 50.08 43.90 -27.33
C THR A 17 50.24 43.66 -25.81
N ASN A 18 50.48 42.37 -25.47
CA ASN A 18 51.53 41.77 -24.58
C ASN A 18 51.63 42.17 -23.08
N ASN A 19 51.81 41.27 -22.08
CA ASN A 19 52.78 40.15 -22.02
C ASN A 19 52.65 39.24 -20.75
N TYR A 20 53.13 37.98 -20.85
CA TYR A 20 53.73 37.09 -19.83
C TYR A 20 52.99 36.38 -18.63
N ILE A 21 52.95 35.03 -18.72
CA ILE A 21 53.24 33.95 -17.71
C ILE A 21 52.43 33.94 -16.38
N THR A 22 51.59 32.93 -16.06
CA THR A 22 52.00 31.66 -15.40
C THR A 22 50.85 30.63 -15.30
N ARG A 23 51.22 29.34 -15.43
CA ARG A 23 50.48 28.07 -15.23
C ARG A 23 49.40 28.02 -14.13
N THR A 24 48.29 27.32 -14.43
CA THR A 24 47.96 26.01 -13.82
C THR A 24 47.00 25.20 -14.72
N ASN A 25 47.27 23.90 -14.88
CA ASN A 25 46.30 22.96 -15.45
C ASN A 25 45.18 22.72 -14.43
N THR A 26 43.94 22.67 -14.90
CA THR A 26 42.88 21.93 -14.22
C THR A 26 42.22 21.04 -15.26
N GLU A 27 42.46 19.74 -15.17
CA GLU A 27 41.72 18.76 -15.95
C GLU A 27 40.25 18.86 -15.54
N VAL A 28 39.35 19.00 -16.52
CA VAL A 28 37.92 18.86 -16.28
C VAL A 28 37.67 17.37 -16.21
N ASP A 29 37.63 16.83 -14.99
CA ASP A 29 37.25 15.44 -14.74
C ASP A 29 35.86 15.18 -15.34
N LEU A 30 35.85 14.50 -16.48
CA LEU A 30 34.64 13.93 -17.05
C LEU A 30 34.14 12.88 -16.07
N VAL A 31 33.03 13.18 -15.39
CA VAL A 31 32.30 12.21 -14.58
C VAL A 31 32.13 10.94 -15.42
N PRO A 32 32.66 9.78 -14.99
CA PRO A 32 32.58 8.57 -15.80
C PRO A 32 31.11 8.21 -15.99
N GLU A 33 30.64 8.30 -17.24
CA GLU A 33 29.30 7.87 -17.61
C GLU A 33 29.20 6.38 -17.26
N ASN A 34 28.29 6.06 -16.33
CA ASN A 34 28.07 4.69 -15.87
C ASN A 34 27.85 3.81 -17.11
N PRO A 35 28.61 2.71 -17.32
CA PRO A 35 28.58 1.99 -18.58
C PRO A 35 27.16 1.52 -18.87
N LYS A 36 26.57 2.07 -19.94
CA LYS A 36 25.27 1.62 -20.43
C LYS A 36 25.40 0.12 -20.71
N PRO A 37 24.48 -0.73 -20.20
CA PRO A 37 24.55 -2.16 -20.43
C PRO A 37 24.60 -2.42 -21.94
N ASP A 38 25.44 -3.37 -22.35
CA ASP A 38 25.64 -3.67 -23.76
C ASP A 38 24.28 -4.00 -24.40
N ILE A 39 24.01 -3.42 -25.58
CA ILE A 39 22.72 -3.53 -26.28
C ILE A 39 22.39 -5.02 -26.55
N GLN A 40 23.42 -5.86 -26.61
CA GLN A 40 23.27 -7.31 -26.72
C GLN A 40 22.71 -8.00 -25.46
N GLU A 41 22.97 -7.50 -24.25
CA GLU A 41 22.40 -8.07 -23.01
C GLU A 41 20.91 -7.74 -22.88
N GLU A 42 20.53 -6.49 -23.20
CA GLU A 42 19.13 -6.06 -23.13
C GLU A 42 18.24 -6.85 -24.11
N SER A 43 18.80 -7.29 -25.25
CA SER A 43 18.12 -8.14 -26.24
C SER A 43 17.73 -9.54 -25.73
N LYS A 44 18.38 -10.05 -24.66
CA LYS A 44 18.10 -11.38 -24.08
C LYS A 44 17.01 -11.34 -23.00
N LEU A 45 16.69 -10.16 -22.47
CA LEU A 45 15.64 -9.99 -21.47
C LEU A 45 14.26 -9.99 -22.13
N PRO A 46 13.22 -10.56 -21.51
CA PRO A 46 11.88 -10.49 -22.07
C PRO A 46 11.40 -9.03 -22.14
N PRO A 47 10.64 -8.65 -23.18
CA PRO A 47 10.30 -7.26 -23.45
C PRO A 47 9.38 -6.69 -22.36
N LEU A 48 9.66 -5.43 -21.97
CA LEU A 48 8.82 -4.67 -21.04
C LEU A 48 7.40 -4.46 -21.61
N ASP A 49 6.43 -4.38 -20.70
CA ASP A 49 5.01 -4.09 -20.97
C ASP A 49 4.31 -5.06 -21.97
N LYS A 50 4.93 -6.18 -22.34
CA LYS A 50 4.49 -7.08 -23.43
C LYS A 50 4.44 -8.55 -23.03
N GLY A 51 3.55 -9.30 -23.66
CA GLY A 51 3.46 -10.75 -23.52
C GLY A 51 3.34 -11.21 -22.07
N TYR A 52 4.42 -11.83 -21.54
CA TYR A 52 4.44 -12.42 -20.21
C TYR A 52 4.29 -11.41 -19.06
N SER A 53 4.57 -10.11 -19.26
CA SER A 53 4.29 -9.06 -18.25
C SER A 53 2.83 -9.11 -17.79
N TRP A 54 1.89 -9.35 -18.69
CA TRP A 54 0.46 -9.43 -18.39
C TRP A 54 0.08 -10.68 -17.58
N VAL A 55 0.77 -11.81 -17.82
CA VAL A 55 0.63 -13.04 -17.01
C VAL A 55 1.14 -12.80 -15.59
N ILE A 56 2.29 -12.13 -15.44
CA ILE A 56 2.85 -11.73 -14.15
C ILE A 56 1.88 -10.80 -13.41
N MET A 57 1.35 -9.77 -14.07
CA MET A 57 0.35 -8.86 -13.48
C MET A 57 -0.88 -9.62 -12.97
N PHE A 58 -1.41 -10.55 -13.76
CA PHE A 58 -2.58 -11.34 -13.38
C PHE A 58 -2.29 -12.31 -12.23
N ALA A 59 -1.12 -12.95 -12.22
CA ALA A 59 -0.66 -13.80 -11.13
C ALA A 59 -0.50 -13.01 -9.81
N CYS A 60 0.11 -11.83 -9.87
CA CYS A 60 0.21 -10.92 -8.73
C CYS A 60 -1.18 -10.42 -8.27
N PHE A 61 -2.11 -10.14 -9.20
CA PHE A 61 -3.47 -9.73 -8.89
C PHE A 61 -4.25 -10.82 -8.15
N ILE A 62 -4.16 -12.09 -8.57
CA ILE A 62 -4.73 -13.23 -7.84
C ILE A 62 -4.12 -13.34 -6.44
N ASN A 63 -2.80 -13.21 -6.32
CA ASN A 63 -2.11 -13.22 -5.03
C ASN A 63 -2.62 -12.12 -4.10
N THR A 64 -2.88 -10.90 -4.61
CA THR A 64 -3.45 -9.80 -3.82
C THR A 64 -4.94 -10.00 -3.49
N ILE A 65 -5.72 -10.64 -4.37
CA ILE A 65 -7.13 -11.03 -4.09
C ILE A 65 -7.20 -11.89 -2.83
N PHE A 66 -6.43 -12.98 -2.78
CA PHE A 66 -6.48 -13.90 -1.65
C PHE A 66 -5.68 -13.40 -0.45
N GLY A 67 -4.57 -12.70 -0.67
CA GLY A 67 -3.82 -12.02 0.38
C GLY A 67 -4.67 -10.98 1.10
N PHE A 68 -4.98 -9.86 0.43
CA PHE A 68 -5.69 -8.75 1.08
C PHE A 68 -7.18 -8.98 1.30
N GLY A 69 -7.87 -9.69 0.41
CA GLY A 69 -9.31 -9.95 0.56
C GLY A 69 -9.65 -10.79 1.80
N SER A 70 -8.71 -11.63 2.25
CA SER A 70 -8.84 -12.39 3.48
C SER A 70 -8.90 -11.48 4.73
N PHE A 71 -8.27 -10.30 4.74
CA PHE A 71 -8.42 -9.35 5.87
C PHE A 71 -9.84 -8.83 6.00
N SER A 72 -10.51 -8.56 4.88
CA SER A 72 -11.91 -8.10 4.91
C SER A 72 -12.85 -9.14 5.52
N ALA A 73 -12.55 -10.43 5.35
CA ALA A 73 -13.28 -11.50 6.00
C ALA A 73 -13.09 -11.52 7.54
N PHE A 74 -12.03 -10.92 8.09
CA PHE A 74 -11.85 -10.84 9.55
C PHE A 74 -12.92 -10.00 10.26
N GLY A 75 -13.59 -9.07 9.58
CA GLY A 75 -14.78 -8.41 10.14
C GLY A 75 -15.94 -9.38 10.39
N VAL A 76 -16.11 -10.38 9.51
CA VAL A 76 -17.11 -11.45 9.64
C VAL A 76 -16.72 -12.38 10.79
N PHE A 77 -15.48 -12.87 10.79
CA PHE A 77 -14.96 -13.75 11.84
C PHE A 77 -15.01 -13.09 13.22
N GLN A 78 -14.63 -11.82 13.35
CA GLN A 78 -14.72 -11.08 14.61
C GLN A 78 -16.16 -10.88 15.09
N THR A 79 -17.10 -10.64 14.18
CA THR A 79 -18.53 -10.60 14.52
C THR A 79 -19.03 -11.95 15.04
N TYR A 80 -18.60 -13.05 14.44
CA TYR A 80 -18.92 -14.42 14.87
C TYR A 80 -18.31 -14.74 16.24
N TYR A 81 -17.05 -14.36 16.48
CA TYR A 81 -16.39 -14.50 17.77
C TYR A 81 -17.14 -13.77 18.89
N LEU A 82 -17.51 -12.52 18.67
CA LEU A 82 -18.20 -11.67 19.65
C LEU A 82 -19.64 -12.14 19.97
N LYS A 83 -20.33 -12.77 19.00
CA LYS A 83 -21.77 -13.06 19.12
C LYS A 83 -22.14 -14.54 19.26
N ILE A 84 -21.20 -15.45 19.02
CA ILE A 84 -21.46 -16.90 19.00
C ILE A 84 -20.39 -17.68 19.77
N THR A 85 -19.10 -17.43 19.53
CA THR A 85 -18.02 -18.30 20.08
C THR A 85 -17.55 -17.90 21.48
N PHE A 86 -17.33 -16.61 21.73
CA PHE A 86 -16.63 -16.10 22.91
C PHE A 86 -17.46 -15.06 23.66
N LEU A 87 -18.74 -15.37 23.91
CA LEU A 87 -19.72 -14.48 24.57
C LEU A 87 -19.24 -13.88 25.90
N ASN A 88 -18.41 -14.61 26.65
CA ASN A 88 -17.93 -14.22 27.98
C ASN A 88 -16.53 -13.58 27.97
N VAL A 89 -15.92 -13.37 26.80
CA VAL A 89 -14.56 -12.79 26.68
C VAL A 89 -14.66 -11.30 26.30
N PRO A 90 -13.86 -10.40 26.91
CA PRO A 90 -13.86 -8.99 26.54
C PRO A 90 -13.59 -8.78 25.05
N ALA A 91 -14.35 -7.86 24.43
CA ALA A 91 -14.22 -7.56 23.01
C ALA A 91 -12.81 -7.07 22.62
N GLU A 92 -12.13 -6.39 23.55
CA GLU A 92 -10.73 -5.97 23.43
C GLU A 92 -9.77 -7.17 23.27
N THR A 93 -9.98 -8.24 24.03
CA THR A 93 -9.18 -9.48 23.93
C THR A 93 -9.41 -10.20 22.60
N ILE A 94 -10.63 -10.17 22.07
CA ILE A 94 -10.98 -10.75 20.77
C ILE A 94 -10.39 -9.92 19.62
N ALA A 95 -10.41 -8.58 19.74
CA ALA A 95 -9.87 -7.67 18.72
C ALA A 95 -8.37 -7.87 18.46
N TRP A 96 -7.59 -8.33 19.46
CA TRP A 96 -6.18 -8.67 19.26
C TRP A 96 -5.94 -9.70 18.14
N ILE A 97 -6.89 -10.59 17.83
CA ILE A 97 -6.73 -11.56 16.73
C ILE A 97 -6.57 -10.83 15.39
N SER A 98 -7.44 -9.86 15.09
CA SER A 98 -7.39 -9.10 13.82
C SER A 98 -6.25 -8.08 13.84
N THR A 99 -6.03 -7.37 14.95
CA THR A 99 -4.89 -6.45 15.12
C THR A 99 -3.54 -7.14 14.84
N LEU A 100 -3.31 -8.33 15.41
CA LEU A 100 -2.08 -9.09 15.15
C LEU A 100 -1.99 -9.58 13.70
N SER A 101 -3.11 -9.99 13.10
CA SER A 101 -3.12 -10.47 11.71
C SER A 101 -2.70 -9.39 10.73
N ILE A 102 -3.24 -8.17 10.87
CA ILE A 102 -2.87 -7.05 9.99
C ILE A 102 -1.44 -6.57 10.33
N PHE A 103 -1.08 -6.44 11.62
CA PHE A 103 0.29 -6.12 12.04
C PHE A 103 1.34 -7.03 11.39
N PHE A 104 1.17 -8.36 11.47
CA PHE A 104 2.13 -9.30 10.90
C PHE A 104 2.08 -9.35 9.36
N THR A 105 0.98 -8.91 8.74
CA THR A 105 0.88 -8.77 7.29
C THR A 105 1.70 -7.60 6.79
N ASP A 106 1.59 -6.44 7.43
CA ASP A 106 2.31 -5.25 7.01
C ASP A 106 3.78 -5.34 7.44
N ALA A 107 4.05 -5.62 8.72
CA ALA A 107 5.41 -5.73 9.26
C ALA A 107 6.20 -6.93 8.73
N GLY A 108 5.52 -8.04 8.40
CA GLY A 108 6.17 -9.28 7.93
C GLY A 108 6.89 -9.13 6.59
N GLY A 109 6.58 -8.09 5.82
CA GLY A 109 7.23 -7.81 4.53
C GLY A 109 8.75 -7.63 4.64
N LEU A 110 9.28 -7.20 5.80
CA LEU A 110 10.72 -7.11 6.08
C LEU A 110 11.45 -8.45 5.97
N LEU A 111 10.77 -9.56 6.22
CA LEU A 111 11.36 -10.91 6.10
C LEU A 111 11.47 -11.37 4.65
N ALA A 112 10.69 -10.79 3.73
CA ALA A 112 10.64 -11.23 2.34
C ALA A 112 11.99 -11.08 1.63
N GLY A 113 12.70 -9.96 1.79
CA GLY A 113 13.98 -9.69 1.13
C GLY A 113 15.06 -10.76 1.37
N PRO A 114 15.45 -11.04 2.63
CA PRO A 114 16.41 -12.09 2.95
C PRO A 114 15.99 -13.50 2.50
N ILE A 115 14.69 -13.82 2.53
CA ILE A 115 14.19 -15.13 2.06
C ILE A 115 14.27 -15.21 0.53
N ILE A 116 13.88 -14.17 -0.20
CA ILE A 116 13.98 -14.08 -1.67
C ILE A 116 15.44 -14.22 -2.12
N ARG A 117 16.42 -13.64 -1.41
CA ARG A 117 17.85 -13.84 -1.75
C ARG A 117 18.27 -15.31 -1.68
N ARG A 118 17.72 -16.11 -0.75
CA ARG A 118 18.12 -17.51 -0.53
C ARG A 118 17.35 -18.51 -1.38
N LEU A 119 16.05 -18.28 -1.56
CA LEU A 119 15.14 -19.22 -2.24
C LEU A 119 14.71 -18.74 -3.64
N GLY A 120 14.90 -17.47 -3.97
CA GLY A 120 14.32 -16.85 -5.16
C GLY A 120 12.82 -16.57 -5.03
N ILE A 121 12.31 -15.73 -5.93
CA ILE A 121 10.95 -15.17 -5.88
C ILE A 121 9.87 -16.28 -5.87
N ARG A 122 9.94 -17.23 -6.81
CA ARG A 122 8.93 -18.30 -6.96
C ARG A 122 8.81 -19.15 -5.69
N TYR A 123 9.92 -19.70 -5.20
CA TYR A 123 9.90 -20.57 -4.03
C TYR A 123 9.54 -19.82 -2.74
N THR A 124 9.91 -18.53 -2.63
CA THR A 124 9.48 -17.70 -1.51
C THR A 124 7.96 -17.44 -1.51
N SER A 125 7.36 -17.24 -2.69
CA SER A 125 5.89 -17.14 -2.81
C SER A 125 5.18 -18.45 -2.42
N ILE A 126 5.75 -19.60 -2.80
CA ILE A 126 5.23 -20.93 -2.42
C ILE A 126 5.36 -21.16 -0.90
N LEU A 127 6.48 -20.75 -0.30
CA LEU A 127 6.65 -20.79 1.16
C LEU A 127 5.59 -19.95 1.87
N GLY A 128 5.36 -18.70 1.43
CA GLY A 128 4.29 -17.86 1.96
C GLY A 128 2.90 -18.52 1.82
N THR A 129 2.63 -19.18 0.69
CA THR A 129 1.39 -19.93 0.42
C THR A 129 1.18 -21.05 1.43
N ILE A 130 2.22 -21.87 1.66
CA ILE A 130 2.17 -22.98 2.63
C ILE A 130 1.94 -22.44 4.04
N VAL A 131 2.73 -21.45 4.47
CA VAL A 131 2.63 -20.85 5.82
C VAL A 131 1.25 -20.25 6.06
N ALA A 132 0.73 -19.44 5.13
CA ALA A 132 -0.59 -18.83 5.27
C ALA A 132 -1.72 -19.88 5.29
N THR A 133 -1.67 -20.87 4.40
CA THR A 133 -2.64 -21.97 4.34
C THR A 133 -2.63 -22.76 5.65
N THR A 134 -1.45 -23.08 6.20
CA THR A 134 -1.33 -23.74 7.51
C THR A 134 -1.93 -22.89 8.62
N GLY A 135 -1.72 -21.57 8.62
CA GLY A 135 -2.37 -20.66 9.57
C GLY A 135 -3.90 -20.75 9.54
N LEU A 136 -4.52 -20.70 8.35
CA LEU A 136 -5.97 -20.82 8.18
C LEU A 136 -6.49 -22.22 8.56
N LEU A 137 -5.79 -23.29 8.19
CA LEU A 137 -6.18 -24.65 8.56
C LEU A 137 -6.12 -24.88 10.08
N LEU A 138 -5.08 -24.41 10.76
CA LEU A 138 -4.97 -24.50 12.22
C LEU A 138 -5.98 -23.60 12.94
N ALA A 139 -6.34 -22.45 12.37
CA ALA A 139 -7.44 -21.62 12.86
C ALA A 139 -8.78 -22.39 12.86
N SER A 140 -9.01 -23.27 11.89
CA SER A 140 -10.25 -24.09 11.81
C SER A 140 -10.45 -25.08 12.99
N PHE A 141 -9.40 -25.37 13.76
CA PHE A 141 -9.44 -26.24 14.94
C PHE A 141 -9.27 -25.47 16.27
N SER A 142 -9.11 -24.15 16.21
CA SER A 142 -8.84 -23.33 17.38
C SER A 142 -10.09 -23.09 18.23
N THR A 143 -9.99 -23.37 19.53
CA THR A 143 -11.08 -23.23 20.52
C THR A 143 -10.84 -22.11 21.53
N LYS A 144 -9.65 -21.50 21.53
CA LYS A 144 -9.26 -20.42 22.45
C LYS A 144 -8.77 -19.20 21.67
N VAL A 145 -9.05 -18.00 22.18
CA VAL A 145 -8.66 -16.70 21.56
C VAL A 145 -7.14 -16.62 21.27
N TRP A 146 -6.29 -17.12 22.17
CA TRP A 146 -4.84 -17.13 21.94
C TRP A 146 -4.41 -18.07 20.79
N GLN A 147 -5.13 -19.17 20.56
CA GLN A 147 -4.85 -20.09 19.45
C GLN A 147 -5.16 -19.42 18.12
N LEU A 148 -6.25 -18.66 18.05
CA LEU A 148 -6.59 -17.84 16.90
C LEU A 148 -5.59 -16.70 16.69
N ALA A 149 -5.17 -16.01 17.76
CA ALA A 149 -4.11 -14.99 17.68
C ALA A 149 -2.79 -15.56 17.14
N LEU A 150 -2.44 -16.81 17.47
CA LEU A 150 -1.26 -17.49 16.93
C LEU A 150 -1.45 -17.94 15.47
N THR A 151 -2.59 -18.54 15.14
CA THR A 151 -2.82 -19.19 13.83
C THR A 151 -3.30 -18.21 12.76
N GLN A 152 -4.37 -17.46 13.05
CA GLN A 152 -4.96 -16.45 12.19
C GLN A 152 -4.20 -15.11 12.28
N GLY A 153 -3.63 -14.78 13.44
CA GLY A 153 -2.80 -13.59 13.63
C GLY A 153 -1.39 -13.79 13.07
N LEU A 154 -0.51 -14.42 13.85
CA LEU A 154 0.92 -14.58 13.51
C LEU A 154 1.15 -15.42 12.25
N ILE A 155 0.72 -16.69 12.22
CA ILE A 155 1.11 -17.62 11.16
C ILE A 155 0.51 -17.19 9.81
N PHE A 156 -0.80 -16.91 9.75
CA PHE A 156 -1.42 -16.42 8.53
C PHE A 156 -0.87 -15.05 8.09
N GLY A 157 -0.72 -14.09 9.01
CA GLY A 157 -0.20 -12.76 8.68
C GLY A 157 1.21 -12.81 8.08
N LEU A 158 2.13 -13.58 8.69
CA LEU A 158 3.47 -13.77 8.15
C LEU A 158 3.48 -14.46 6.77
N GLY A 159 2.66 -15.49 6.56
CA GLY A 159 2.54 -16.11 5.23
C GLY A 159 1.99 -15.16 4.17
N CYS A 160 0.99 -14.36 4.55
CA CYS A 160 0.36 -13.37 3.67
C CYS A 160 1.32 -12.22 3.32
N SER A 161 2.07 -11.70 4.30
CA SER A 161 3.05 -10.62 4.10
C SER A 161 4.04 -10.92 2.99
N ILE A 162 4.55 -12.16 2.94
CA ILE A 162 5.52 -12.62 1.95
C ILE A 162 4.90 -12.61 0.55
N ILE A 163 3.67 -13.13 0.41
CA ILE A 163 2.94 -13.17 -0.86
C ILE A 163 2.66 -11.75 -1.36
N VAL A 164 2.16 -10.88 -0.48
CA VAL A 164 1.81 -9.49 -0.79
C VAL A 164 3.03 -8.66 -1.19
N ASN A 165 4.13 -8.76 -0.46
CA ASN A 165 5.37 -8.04 -0.76
C ASN A 165 5.91 -8.43 -2.14
N ILE A 166 5.90 -9.73 -2.46
CA ILE A 166 6.26 -10.25 -3.78
C ILE A 166 5.27 -9.75 -4.85
N ALA A 167 3.96 -9.77 -4.59
CA ALA A 167 2.94 -9.34 -5.54
C ALA A 167 3.09 -7.86 -5.95
N TYR A 168 3.51 -6.97 -5.05
CA TYR A 168 3.82 -5.58 -5.41
C TYR A 168 5.20 -5.39 -6.04
N THR A 169 6.20 -6.17 -5.62
CA THR A 169 7.59 -5.99 -6.07
C THR A 169 7.82 -6.52 -7.49
N VAL A 170 7.23 -7.66 -7.86
CA VAL A 170 7.51 -8.29 -9.17
C VAL A 170 7.02 -7.48 -10.38
N PRO A 171 5.78 -6.92 -10.41
CA PRO A 171 5.30 -6.15 -11.56
C PRO A 171 6.15 -4.92 -11.86
N ALA A 172 6.78 -4.33 -10.83
CA ALA A 172 7.66 -3.17 -10.98
C ALA A 172 8.88 -3.42 -11.88
N PHE A 173 9.31 -4.69 -12.05
CA PHE A 173 10.39 -5.05 -12.96
C PHE A 173 9.91 -5.37 -14.39
N TRP A 174 8.64 -5.74 -14.56
CA TRP A 174 8.07 -6.24 -15.84
C TRP A 174 7.34 -5.17 -16.67
N PHE A 175 7.08 -4.00 -16.07
CA PHE A 175 6.39 -2.87 -16.68
C PHE A 175 7.18 -1.59 -16.45
N ASP A 176 7.24 -0.76 -17.48
CA ASP A 176 7.83 0.58 -17.43
C ASP A 176 6.77 1.61 -17.83
N LYS A 177 6.39 1.64 -19.11
CA LYS A 177 5.39 2.57 -19.64
C LYS A 177 4.02 2.40 -18.98
N HIS A 178 3.67 1.17 -18.58
CA HIS A 178 2.39 0.87 -17.92
C HIS A 178 2.54 0.49 -16.45
N ARG A 179 3.71 0.75 -15.83
CA ARG A 179 4.04 0.38 -14.44
C ARG A 179 2.97 0.80 -13.42
N GLY A 180 2.52 2.06 -13.49
CA GLY A 180 1.47 2.57 -12.61
C GLY A 180 0.12 1.83 -12.78
N PHE A 181 -0.27 1.50 -14.01
CA PHE A 181 -1.52 0.76 -14.27
C PHE A 181 -1.41 -0.70 -13.80
N ALA A 182 -0.27 -1.35 -14.03
CA ALA A 182 -0.03 -2.72 -13.56
C ALA A 182 -0.06 -2.81 -12.02
N ILE A 183 0.67 -1.93 -11.32
CA ILE A 183 0.70 -1.88 -9.85
C ILE A 183 -0.68 -1.49 -9.30
N GLY A 184 -1.38 -0.52 -9.90
CA GLY A 184 -2.73 -0.13 -9.50
C GLY A 184 -3.76 -1.25 -9.66
N THR A 185 -3.65 -2.03 -10.75
CA THR A 185 -4.47 -3.23 -10.98
C THR A 185 -4.16 -4.30 -9.94
N VAL A 186 -2.89 -4.65 -9.71
CA VAL A 186 -2.50 -5.61 -8.67
C VAL A 186 -3.00 -5.17 -7.29
N ALA A 187 -2.87 -3.88 -6.94
CA ALA A 187 -3.37 -3.33 -5.67
C ALA A 187 -4.90 -3.38 -5.54
N SER A 188 -5.64 -3.19 -6.63
CA SER A 188 -7.10 -3.36 -6.63
C SER A 188 -7.54 -4.78 -6.26
N GLY A 189 -6.65 -5.77 -6.40
CA GLY A 189 -6.91 -7.16 -6.07
C GLY A 189 -7.44 -7.34 -4.66
N GLY A 190 -6.89 -6.64 -3.67
CA GLY A 190 -7.40 -6.72 -2.29
C GLY A 190 -8.89 -6.38 -2.17
N SER A 191 -9.32 -5.32 -2.86
CA SER A 191 -10.72 -4.87 -2.88
C SER A 191 -11.64 -5.83 -3.67
N PHE A 192 -11.17 -6.41 -4.78
CA PHE A 192 -11.90 -7.51 -5.45
C PHE A 192 -12.00 -8.76 -4.55
N GLY A 193 -10.95 -9.05 -3.78
CA GLY A 193 -10.94 -10.09 -2.77
C GLY A 193 -11.99 -9.86 -1.68
N SER A 194 -12.16 -8.62 -1.22
CA SER A 194 -13.25 -8.27 -0.28
C SER A 194 -14.64 -8.59 -0.86
N LEU A 195 -14.88 -8.26 -2.14
CA LEU A 195 -16.15 -8.52 -2.83
C LEU A 195 -16.45 -10.01 -3.01
N ILE A 196 -15.42 -10.86 -3.17
CA ILE A 196 -15.57 -12.29 -3.42
C ILE A 196 -15.58 -13.08 -2.10
N ILE A 197 -14.62 -12.81 -1.22
CA ILE A 197 -14.34 -13.64 -0.03
C ILE A 197 -15.34 -13.34 1.10
N VAL A 198 -15.75 -12.08 1.31
CA VAL A 198 -16.67 -11.72 2.41
C VAL A 198 -18.03 -12.43 2.28
N PRO A 199 -18.70 -12.48 1.11
CA PRO A 199 -19.94 -13.25 0.93
C PRO A 199 -19.74 -14.76 1.13
N ILE A 200 -18.65 -15.33 0.59
CA ILE A 200 -18.33 -16.76 0.74
C ILE A 200 -18.18 -17.13 2.22
N VAL A 201 -17.34 -16.39 2.96
CA VAL A 201 -17.11 -16.63 4.39
C VAL A 201 -18.38 -16.42 5.21
N THR A 202 -19.18 -15.39 4.90
CA THR A 202 -20.45 -15.12 5.60
C THR A 202 -21.46 -16.26 5.42
N ASN A 203 -21.67 -16.70 4.18
CA ASN A 203 -22.63 -17.75 3.86
C ASN A 203 -22.23 -19.10 4.48
N ILE A 204 -20.95 -19.46 4.44
CA ILE A 204 -20.45 -20.70 5.04
C ILE A 204 -20.49 -20.61 6.57
N SER A 205 -20.16 -19.45 7.17
CA SER A 205 -20.20 -19.27 8.63
C SER A 205 -21.61 -19.44 9.18
N ASN A 206 -22.61 -18.91 8.46
CA ASN A 206 -24.01 -19.00 8.87
C ASN A 206 -24.62 -20.40 8.69
N SER A 207 -24.12 -21.21 7.75
CA SER A 207 -24.71 -22.52 7.39
C SER A 207 -23.97 -23.72 7.97
N HIS A 208 -22.64 -23.68 8.01
CA HIS A 208 -21.76 -24.78 8.42
C HIS A 208 -20.83 -24.41 9.58
N GLY A 209 -20.90 -23.17 10.07
CA GLY A 209 -20.09 -22.66 11.16
C GLY A 209 -18.68 -22.20 10.73
N ILE A 210 -18.00 -21.55 11.68
CA ILE A 210 -16.72 -20.87 11.46
C ILE A 210 -15.57 -21.81 11.05
N GLY A 211 -15.53 -23.04 11.55
CA GLY A 211 -14.48 -24.01 11.21
C GLY A 211 -14.48 -24.39 9.73
N TRP A 212 -15.65 -24.57 9.12
CA TRP A 212 -15.76 -24.83 7.68
C TRP A 212 -15.40 -23.60 6.84
N SER A 213 -15.70 -22.39 7.33
CA SER A 213 -15.31 -21.15 6.67
C SER A 213 -13.79 -21.01 6.58
N PHE A 214 -13.06 -21.33 7.65
CA PHE A 214 -11.59 -21.39 7.62
C PHE A 214 -11.04 -22.43 6.65
N ARG A 215 -11.64 -23.63 6.59
CA ARG A 215 -11.19 -24.69 5.67
C ARG A 215 -11.40 -24.33 4.21
N VAL A 216 -12.56 -23.79 3.86
CA VAL A 216 -12.84 -23.35 2.48
C VAL A 216 -11.95 -22.16 2.10
N LEU A 217 -11.76 -21.19 3.01
CA LEU A 217 -10.82 -20.09 2.76
C LEU A 217 -9.39 -20.60 2.57
N ALA A 218 -8.93 -21.55 3.37
CA ALA A 218 -7.61 -22.17 3.21
C ALA A 218 -7.43 -22.88 1.87
N ILE A 219 -8.44 -23.64 1.42
CA ILE A 219 -8.39 -24.34 0.12
C ILE A 219 -8.33 -23.33 -1.03
N LEU A 220 -9.20 -22.32 -1.03
CA LEU A 220 -9.23 -21.28 -2.06
C LEU A 220 -7.92 -20.48 -2.08
N PHE A 221 -7.43 -20.07 -0.91
CA PHE A 221 -6.15 -19.38 -0.75
C PHE A 221 -5.01 -20.22 -1.29
N PHE A 222 -4.91 -21.50 -0.89
CA PHE A 222 -3.85 -22.41 -1.32
C PHE A 222 -3.83 -22.57 -2.83
N VAL A 223 -4.95 -22.96 -3.45
CA VAL A 223 -5.01 -23.21 -4.90
C VAL A 223 -4.68 -21.94 -5.69
N ALA A 224 -5.29 -20.81 -5.34
CA ALA A 224 -5.13 -19.57 -6.08
C ALA A 224 -3.72 -18.97 -5.93
N THR A 225 -3.18 -18.91 -4.70
CA THR A 225 -1.85 -18.33 -4.45
C THR A 225 -0.71 -19.28 -4.85
N LEU A 226 -0.94 -20.60 -4.88
CA LEU A 226 0.01 -21.56 -5.45
C LEU A 226 0.12 -21.39 -6.96
N VAL A 227 -1.01 -21.29 -7.67
CA VAL A 227 -1.03 -21.03 -9.12
C VAL A 227 -0.39 -19.67 -9.44
N GLY A 228 -0.77 -18.61 -8.71
CA GLY A 228 -0.16 -17.29 -8.84
C GLY A 228 1.35 -17.33 -8.59
N GLY A 229 1.78 -17.93 -7.48
CA GLY A 229 3.19 -18.11 -7.12
C GLY A 229 4.00 -18.92 -8.12
N MET A 230 3.43 -19.99 -8.70
CA MET A 230 4.06 -20.77 -9.77
C MET A 230 4.24 -19.96 -11.06
N LEU A 231 3.34 -19.04 -11.39
CA LEU A 231 3.48 -18.17 -12.57
C LEU A 231 4.53 -17.07 -12.40
N LEU A 232 4.99 -16.78 -11.16
CA LEU A 232 6.01 -15.77 -10.93
C LEU A 232 7.37 -16.16 -11.51
N LYS A 233 7.98 -15.21 -12.22
CA LYS A 233 9.34 -15.30 -12.78
C LYS A 233 10.05 -13.94 -12.62
N PRO A 234 11.32 -13.89 -12.18
CA PRO A 234 12.11 -12.67 -12.27
C PRO A 234 12.33 -12.27 -13.74
N ARG A 235 12.30 -10.97 -14.05
CA ARG A 235 12.73 -10.46 -15.37
C ARG A 235 14.26 -10.35 -15.43
N THR A 236 14.83 -9.64 -14.47
CA THR A 236 16.27 -9.43 -14.25
C THR A 236 16.75 -10.19 -13.02
N GLU A 237 18.07 -10.26 -12.79
CA GLU A 237 18.62 -10.94 -11.62
C GLU A 237 18.37 -10.13 -10.32
N TYR A 238 17.26 -10.45 -9.64
CA TYR A 238 16.87 -9.75 -8.41
C TYR A 238 17.64 -10.27 -7.19
N LYS A 239 18.59 -9.46 -6.69
CA LYS A 239 19.44 -9.74 -5.51
C LYS A 239 19.11 -8.78 -4.33
N PRO A 240 17.94 -8.90 -3.68
CA PRO A 240 17.55 -8.02 -2.57
C PRO A 240 18.55 -8.05 -1.42
N VAL A 241 18.66 -6.98 -0.63
CA VAL A 241 19.61 -6.91 0.51
C VAL A 241 19.36 -8.07 1.50
N ASN A 242 20.42 -8.71 2.00
CA ASN A 242 20.36 -9.86 2.92
C ASN A 242 20.05 -9.48 4.39
N LYS A 243 19.60 -8.25 4.63
CA LYS A 243 19.29 -7.70 5.97
C LYS A 243 17.77 -7.65 6.14
N VAL A 244 17.29 -7.88 7.36
CA VAL A 244 15.85 -7.74 7.67
C VAL A 244 15.47 -6.25 7.77
N ILE A 245 16.33 -5.43 8.38
CA ILE A 245 16.22 -3.97 8.41
C ILE A 245 17.62 -3.39 8.16
N GLU A 246 17.71 -2.40 7.28
CA GLU A 246 18.89 -1.57 7.14
C GLU A 246 18.75 -0.28 7.95
N PHE A 247 19.34 -0.25 9.15
CA PHE A 247 19.22 0.87 10.11
C PHE A 247 19.75 2.21 9.60
N GLU A 248 20.49 2.23 8.49
CA GLU A 248 20.91 3.47 7.82
C GLU A 248 19.73 4.15 7.09
N LEU A 249 18.79 3.38 6.51
CA LEU A 249 17.58 3.93 5.90
C LEU A 249 16.68 4.62 6.95
N LEU A 250 16.68 4.14 8.19
CA LEU A 250 15.98 4.80 9.31
C LEU A 250 16.58 6.18 9.68
N LYS A 251 17.73 6.56 9.13
CA LYS A 251 18.33 7.90 9.26
C LYS A 251 18.05 8.79 8.05
N ASP A 252 17.57 8.25 6.93
CA ASP A 252 17.26 9.03 5.73
C ASP A 252 15.95 9.82 5.94
N PRO A 253 15.97 11.17 5.86
CA PRO A 253 14.76 11.99 5.97
C PRO A 253 13.63 11.58 5.02
N VAL A 254 13.96 11.07 3.82
CA VAL A 254 12.96 10.59 2.84
C VAL A 254 12.22 9.37 3.38
N THR A 255 12.95 8.37 3.90
CA THR A 255 12.36 7.18 4.53
C THR A 255 11.55 7.54 5.78
N ILE A 256 12.08 8.42 6.65
CA ILE A 256 11.38 8.88 7.86
C ILE A 256 10.04 9.52 7.50
N MET A 257 10.03 10.45 6.53
CA MET A 257 8.79 11.10 6.08
C MET A 257 7.79 10.08 5.52
N ILE A 258 8.24 9.14 4.68
CA ILE A 258 7.39 8.07 4.12
C ILE A 258 6.78 7.20 5.22
N CYS A 259 7.53 6.84 6.26
CA CYS A 259 7.03 6.08 7.40
C CYS A 259 5.98 6.86 8.20
N VAL A 260 6.17 8.16 8.40
CA VAL A 260 5.18 9.01 9.10
C VAL A 260 3.90 9.16 8.27
N ILE A 261 4.03 9.36 6.95
CA ILE A 261 2.88 9.41 6.03
C ILE A 261 2.11 8.09 6.09
N SER A 262 2.80 6.94 5.99
CA SER A 262 2.19 5.61 5.99
C SER A 262 1.48 5.30 7.31
N PHE A 263 2.11 5.63 8.44
CA PHE A 263 1.53 5.47 9.79
C PHE A 263 0.20 6.23 9.93
N PHE A 264 0.16 7.51 9.54
CA PHE A 264 -1.05 8.31 9.65
C PHE A 264 -2.12 7.96 8.60
N ALA A 265 -1.72 7.59 7.39
CA ALA A 265 -2.64 7.10 6.36
C ALA A 265 -3.33 5.80 6.80
N GLU A 266 -2.61 4.89 7.44
CA GLU A 266 -3.15 3.62 7.96
C GLU A 266 -4.20 3.85 9.04
N ILE A 267 -3.92 4.68 10.05
CA ILE A 267 -4.91 5.04 11.08
C ILE A 267 -6.12 5.74 10.45
N GLY A 268 -5.88 6.65 9.49
CA GLY A 268 -6.93 7.34 8.76
C GLY A 268 -7.84 6.40 7.95
N PHE A 269 -7.33 5.27 7.47
CA PHE A 269 -8.09 4.28 6.69
C PHE A 269 -8.77 3.20 7.53
N SER A 270 -8.00 2.51 8.37
CA SER A 270 -8.48 1.31 9.08
C SER A 270 -9.51 1.62 10.16
N VAL A 271 -9.47 2.81 10.76
CA VAL A 271 -10.41 3.16 11.83
C VAL A 271 -11.82 3.47 11.30
N PRO A 272 -12.03 4.31 10.26
CA PRO A 272 -13.34 4.42 9.62
C PRO A 272 -13.86 3.07 9.11
N MET A 273 -13.00 2.20 8.55
CA MET A 273 -13.40 0.84 8.14
C MET A 273 -14.02 0.03 9.29
N LEU A 274 -13.45 0.13 10.50
CA LEU A 274 -13.92 -0.60 11.69
C LEU A 274 -15.16 0.02 12.34
N TYR A 275 -15.23 1.35 12.49
CA TYR A 275 -16.28 2.01 13.29
C TYR A 275 -17.46 2.52 12.46
N PHE A 276 -17.31 2.77 11.16
CA PHE A 276 -18.40 3.30 10.31
C PHE A 276 -19.64 2.38 10.26
N PRO A 277 -19.51 1.04 10.12
CA PRO A 277 -20.67 0.14 10.15
C PRO A 277 -21.49 0.21 11.45
N ALA A 278 -20.85 0.49 12.59
CA ALA A 278 -21.55 0.70 13.85
C ALA A 278 -22.36 2.02 13.83
N SER A 279 -21.77 3.11 13.31
CA SER A 279 -22.46 4.40 13.19
C SER A 279 -23.70 4.37 12.26
N LEU A 280 -23.72 3.46 11.28
CA LEU A 280 -24.91 3.18 10.45
C LEU A 280 -26.02 2.47 11.24
N ILE A 281 -25.66 1.51 12.09
CA ILE A 281 -26.64 0.80 12.95
C ILE A 281 -27.26 1.78 13.95
N ASP A 282 -26.47 2.70 14.51
CA ASP A 282 -26.95 3.71 15.47
C ASP A 282 -27.92 4.74 14.87
N ILE A 283 -27.95 4.92 13.53
CA ILE A 283 -28.98 5.70 12.83
C ILE A 283 -30.14 4.84 12.29
N GLY A 284 -30.24 3.58 12.73
CA GLY A 284 -31.36 2.67 12.41
C GLY A 284 -31.20 1.83 11.14
N VAL A 285 -30.03 1.83 10.49
CA VAL A 285 -29.78 0.98 9.31
C VAL A 285 -29.73 -0.49 9.75
N LYS A 286 -30.40 -1.37 9.00
CA LYS A 286 -30.37 -2.83 9.23
C LYS A 286 -28.92 -3.32 9.28
N LYS A 287 -28.58 -4.10 10.32
CA LYS A 287 -27.22 -4.61 10.57
C LYS A 287 -26.56 -5.20 9.32
N ASP A 288 -27.27 -6.03 8.57
CA ASP A 288 -26.68 -6.70 7.41
C ASP A 288 -26.36 -5.71 6.29
N LEU A 289 -27.20 -4.70 6.06
CA LEU A 289 -26.90 -3.61 5.12
C LEU A 289 -25.71 -2.77 5.59
N ALA A 290 -25.62 -2.48 6.89
CA ALA A 290 -24.51 -1.73 7.47
C ALA A 290 -23.18 -2.48 7.39
N THR A 291 -23.15 -3.79 7.68
CA THR A 291 -21.96 -4.64 7.49
C THR A 291 -21.60 -4.77 6.01
N ASN A 292 -22.59 -4.92 5.12
CA ASN A 292 -22.39 -5.04 3.68
C ASN A 292 -21.90 -3.74 3.01
N MET A 293 -21.96 -2.58 3.67
CA MET A 293 -21.37 -1.35 3.13
C MET A 293 -19.88 -1.50 2.82
N ILE A 294 -19.13 -2.39 3.50
CA ILE A 294 -17.71 -2.63 3.19
C ILE A 294 -17.51 -3.11 1.74
N MET A 295 -18.52 -3.74 1.11
CA MET A 295 -18.49 -4.07 -0.31
C MET A 295 -18.60 -2.83 -1.20
N VAL A 296 -19.36 -1.80 -0.80
CA VAL A 296 -19.41 -0.51 -1.48
C VAL A 296 -18.03 0.16 -1.44
N LEU A 297 -17.42 0.25 -0.26
CA LEU A 297 -16.04 0.74 -0.10
C LEU A 297 -15.06 -0.02 -1.00
N SER A 298 -15.22 -1.34 -1.07
CA SER A 298 -14.37 -2.22 -1.88
C SER A 298 -14.54 -1.98 -3.38
N ALA A 299 -15.77 -1.86 -3.89
CA ALA A 299 -16.02 -1.58 -5.31
C ALA A 299 -15.42 -0.23 -5.77
N PHE A 300 -15.56 0.82 -4.95
CA PHE A 300 -15.03 2.14 -5.25
C PHE A 300 -13.52 2.28 -5.02
N SER A 301 -12.94 1.50 -4.10
CA SER A 301 -11.48 1.42 -3.92
C SER A 301 -10.78 0.58 -4.99
N ALA A 302 -11.43 -0.46 -5.52
CA ALA A 302 -10.91 -1.23 -6.65
C ALA A 302 -10.74 -0.33 -7.90
N THR A 303 -11.81 0.41 -8.24
CA THR A 303 -11.80 1.33 -9.38
C THR A 303 -10.86 2.53 -9.16
N SER A 304 -10.79 3.09 -7.96
CA SER A 304 -9.86 4.20 -7.67
C SER A 304 -8.38 3.81 -7.70
N ARG A 305 -8.02 2.58 -7.29
CA ARG A 305 -6.65 2.06 -7.40
C ARG A 305 -6.20 1.89 -8.84
N ILE A 306 -7.07 1.36 -9.71
CA ILE A 306 -6.78 1.25 -11.16
C ILE A 306 -6.65 2.65 -11.79
N LEU A 307 -7.60 3.55 -11.50
CA LEU A 307 -7.60 4.90 -12.06
C LEU A 307 -6.41 5.75 -11.58
N SER A 308 -6.08 5.71 -10.29
CA SER A 308 -4.92 6.44 -9.76
C SER A 308 -3.59 5.89 -10.27
N GLY A 309 -3.47 4.56 -10.45
CA GLY A 309 -2.33 3.94 -11.12
C GLY A 309 -2.18 4.35 -12.59
N TYR A 310 -3.29 4.52 -13.31
CA TYR A 310 -3.28 5.09 -14.67
C TYR A 310 -2.91 6.58 -14.67
N LEU A 311 -3.53 7.39 -13.79
CA LEU A 311 -3.25 8.83 -13.66
C LEU A 311 -1.80 9.12 -13.25
N ALA A 312 -1.15 8.22 -12.50
CA ALA A 312 0.25 8.32 -12.11
C ALA A 312 1.24 8.36 -13.30
N GLN A 313 0.80 8.03 -14.52
CA GLN A 313 1.58 8.19 -15.76
C GLN A 313 1.63 9.66 -16.25
N ARG A 314 0.76 10.54 -15.75
CA ARG A 314 0.65 11.95 -16.20
C ARG A 314 0.71 12.97 -15.05
N ILE A 315 0.30 12.55 -13.85
CA ILE A 315 0.30 13.36 -12.63
C ILE A 315 1.23 12.68 -11.65
N SER A 316 2.12 13.44 -11.00
CA SER A 316 3.05 12.85 -10.03
C SER A 316 2.30 12.17 -8.88
N ALA A 317 2.77 10.99 -8.45
CA ALA A 317 2.09 10.15 -7.48
C ALA A 317 1.81 10.88 -6.15
N GLU A 318 2.71 11.75 -5.72
CA GLU A 318 2.59 12.59 -4.53
C GLU A 318 1.37 13.52 -4.61
N ASN A 319 1.13 14.15 -5.77
CA ASN A 319 -0.02 15.05 -5.95
C ASN A 319 -1.35 14.28 -5.87
N ILE A 320 -1.40 13.07 -6.43
CA ILE A 320 -2.59 12.21 -6.35
C ILE A 320 -2.89 11.85 -4.89
N VAL A 321 -1.87 11.46 -4.12
CA VAL A 321 -2.03 11.12 -2.69
C VAL A 321 -2.39 12.36 -1.86
N ILE A 322 -1.75 13.51 -2.07
CA ILE A 322 -2.07 14.77 -1.38
C ILE A 322 -3.55 15.14 -1.58
N VAL A 323 -4.04 15.12 -2.82
CA VAL A 323 -5.44 15.42 -3.13
C VAL A 323 -6.38 14.38 -2.52
N SER A 324 -6.04 13.10 -2.58
CA SER A 324 -6.90 12.04 -2.04
C SER A 324 -7.00 12.09 -0.50
N HIS A 325 -5.89 12.38 0.19
CA HIS A 325 -5.87 12.55 1.64
C HIS A 325 -6.59 13.85 2.08
N PHE A 326 -6.45 14.94 1.31
CA PHE A 326 -7.21 16.17 1.56
C PHE A 326 -8.72 15.90 1.47
N ILE A 327 -9.16 15.32 0.35
CA ILE A 327 -10.56 14.95 0.15
C ILE A 327 -11.04 14.01 1.28
N SER A 328 -10.27 12.98 1.63
CA SER A 328 -10.63 12.01 2.66
C SER A 328 -10.83 12.62 4.04
N GLY A 329 -9.94 13.51 4.48
CA GLY A 329 -10.12 14.26 5.73
C GLY A 329 -11.35 15.17 5.66
N THR A 330 -11.47 15.95 4.58
CA THR A 330 -12.58 16.89 4.40
C THR A 330 -13.94 16.20 4.36
N ILE A 331 -14.14 15.11 3.61
CA ILE A 331 -15.45 14.42 3.55
C ILE A 331 -15.82 13.77 4.89
N MET A 332 -14.84 13.35 5.69
CA MET A 332 -15.11 12.78 7.01
C MET A 332 -15.70 13.83 7.95
N MET A 333 -15.13 15.04 7.98
CA MET A 333 -15.68 16.16 8.74
C MET A 333 -16.92 16.79 8.09
N ALA A 334 -17.03 16.80 6.77
CA ALA A 334 -18.14 17.46 6.06
C ALA A 334 -19.39 16.59 5.90
N MET A 335 -19.28 15.26 6.01
CA MET A 335 -20.37 14.31 5.74
C MET A 335 -20.62 13.32 6.90
N TRP A 336 -19.58 12.67 7.45
CA TRP A 336 -19.77 11.70 8.53
C TRP A 336 -20.03 12.39 9.88
N TYR A 337 -19.30 13.47 10.19
CA TYR A 337 -19.47 14.25 11.43
C TYR A 337 -20.78 15.05 11.49
N THR A 338 -21.13 15.74 10.40
CA THR A 338 -22.25 16.71 10.34
C THR A 338 -23.62 16.08 10.16
N SER A 339 -23.69 14.91 9.52
CA SER A 339 -24.96 14.29 9.13
C SER A 339 -25.27 13.03 9.91
N ARG A 340 -26.56 12.66 9.89
CA ARG A 340 -27.09 11.37 10.34
C ARG A 340 -28.01 10.73 9.28
N SER A 341 -27.98 11.24 8.05
CA SER A 341 -28.77 10.71 6.94
C SER A 341 -28.05 9.57 6.24
N PHE A 342 -28.75 8.44 6.03
CA PHE A 342 -28.22 7.30 5.28
C PHE A 342 -27.72 7.68 3.88
N GLY A 343 -28.40 8.60 3.17
CA GLY A 343 -27.98 9.05 1.84
C GLY A 343 -26.63 9.78 1.86
N VAL A 344 -26.39 10.60 2.89
CA VAL A 344 -25.09 11.29 3.08
C VAL A 344 -24.01 10.30 3.49
N TYR A 345 -24.34 9.32 4.35
CA TYR A 345 -23.41 8.26 4.76
C TYR A 345 -23.03 7.34 3.60
N LEU A 346 -23.97 7.00 2.71
CA LEU A 346 -23.68 6.25 1.49
C LEU A 346 -22.75 7.04 0.56
N ALA A 347 -23.06 8.32 0.29
CA ALA A 347 -22.22 9.18 -0.54
C ALA A 347 -20.82 9.38 0.07
N PHE A 348 -20.72 9.55 1.39
CA PHE A 348 -19.45 9.58 2.11
C PHE A 348 -18.65 8.29 1.88
N TYR A 349 -19.25 7.11 2.04
CA TYR A 349 -18.51 5.85 1.97
C TYR A 349 -18.08 5.50 0.54
N ILE A 350 -18.84 5.93 -0.47
CA ILE A 350 -18.44 5.90 -1.89
C ILE A 350 -17.20 6.77 -2.09
N LEU A 351 -17.25 8.05 -1.70
CA LEU A 351 -16.12 8.98 -1.85
C LEU A 351 -14.91 8.54 -1.03
N PHE A 352 -15.11 8.03 0.18
CA PHE A 352 -14.06 7.50 1.03
C PHE A 352 -13.38 6.30 0.35
N GLY A 353 -14.13 5.35 -0.20
CA GLY A 353 -13.57 4.26 -1.02
C GLY A 353 -12.79 4.78 -2.24
N MET A 354 -13.25 5.88 -2.85
CA MET A 354 -12.55 6.50 -3.96
C MET A 354 -11.25 7.22 -3.58
N PHE A 355 -11.06 7.72 -2.35
CA PHE A 355 -9.96 8.65 -2.00
C PHE A 355 -9.09 8.28 -0.79
N SER A 356 -9.49 7.28 0.03
CA SER A 356 -8.81 6.96 1.29
C SER A 356 -7.52 6.15 1.11
N ILE A 357 -7.39 5.40 0.02
CA ILE A 357 -6.51 4.21 -0.03
C ILE A 357 -5.34 4.32 -1.02
N GLN A 358 -5.18 5.48 -1.68
CA GLN A 358 -4.19 5.74 -2.72
C GLN A 358 -2.75 5.49 -2.28
N PHE A 359 -2.42 5.78 -1.01
CA PHE A 359 -1.07 5.59 -0.49
C PHE A 359 -0.62 4.12 -0.60
N PHE A 360 -1.53 3.15 -0.43
CA PHE A 360 -1.20 1.73 -0.51
C PHE A 360 -0.76 1.30 -1.92
N SER A 361 -1.30 1.92 -2.96
CA SER A 361 -0.96 1.63 -4.37
C SER A 361 0.14 2.54 -4.92
N LEU A 362 0.23 3.79 -4.46
CA LEU A 362 1.18 4.79 -4.96
C LEU A 362 2.42 4.97 -4.07
N GLY A 363 2.40 4.52 -2.82
CA GLY A 363 3.54 4.50 -1.91
C GLY A 363 4.77 3.79 -2.50
N PRO A 364 4.64 2.54 -2.98
CA PRO A 364 5.72 1.85 -3.67
C PRO A 364 6.21 2.55 -4.94
N VAL A 365 5.33 3.30 -5.63
CA VAL A 365 5.69 4.11 -6.80
C VAL A 365 6.49 5.35 -6.40
N MET A 366 6.11 6.04 -5.32
CA MET A 366 6.88 7.15 -4.76
C MET A 366 8.26 6.70 -4.28
N ILE A 367 8.34 5.58 -3.56
CA ILE A 367 9.60 4.98 -3.11
C ILE A 367 10.52 4.66 -4.30
N ALA A 368 9.98 4.04 -5.35
CA ALA A 368 10.71 3.74 -6.58
C ALA A 368 11.21 4.98 -7.36
N ASN A 369 10.62 6.17 -7.13
CA ASN A 369 11.07 7.40 -7.76
C ASN A 369 12.21 8.11 -6.99
N TYR A 370 12.54 7.64 -5.78
CA TYR A 370 13.51 8.27 -4.87
C TYR A 370 14.69 7.36 -4.48
N TYR A 371 14.59 6.06 -4.73
CA TYR A 371 15.58 5.05 -4.34
C TYR A 371 15.94 4.13 -5.51
N ASP A 372 17.20 3.68 -5.50
CA ASP A 372 17.71 2.65 -6.41
C ASP A 372 17.03 1.29 -6.15
N ASP A 373 16.96 0.44 -7.18
CA ASP A 373 16.19 -0.83 -7.18
C ASP A 373 16.56 -1.82 -6.06
N ASP A 374 17.80 -1.74 -5.53
CA ASP A 374 18.27 -2.57 -4.42
C ASP A 374 17.61 -2.20 -3.07
N LYS A 375 17.30 -0.92 -2.87
CA LYS A 375 16.75 -0.34 -1.63
C LYS A 375 15.22 -0.26 -1.62
N ILE A 376 14.56 -0.25 -2.78
CA ILE A 376 13.09 -0.16 -2.89
C ILE A 376 12.37 -1.15 -1.96
N SER A 377 12.81 -2.41 -1.90
CA SER A 377 12.16 -3.43 -1.06
C SER A 377 12.37 -3.22 0.44
N GLN A 378 13.53 -2.70 0.84
CA GLN A 378 13.80 -2.33 2.24
C GLN A 378 12.94 -1.15 2.67
N VAL A 379 12.90 -0.07 1.87
CA VAL A 379 12.09 1.12 2.20
C VAL A 379 10.59 0.81 2.21
N ASN A 380 10.11 -0.02 1.26
CA ASN A 380 8.75 -0.56 1.30
C ASN A 380 8.49 -1.34 2.59
N GLY A 381 9.38 -2.28 2.96
CA GLY A 381 9.23 -3.07 4.18
C GLY A 381 9.22 -2.23 5.46
N ILE A 382 10.05 -1.19 5.55
CA ILE A 382 10.08 -0.26 6.70
C ILE A 382 8.79 0.59 6.73
N SER A 383 8.30 1.04 5.57
CA SER A 383 7.03 1.77 5.46
C SER A 383 5.83 0.92 5.89
N TYR A 384 5.78 -0.36 5.50
CA TYR A 384 4.74 -1.31 5.93
C TYR A 384 4.89 -1.68 7.42
N LEU A 385 6.11 -1.78 7.98
CA LEU A 385 6.30 -1.89 9.43
C LEU A 385 5.67 -0.69 10.17
N ALA A 386 5.86 0.53 9.66
CA ALA A 386 5.25 1.72 10.26
C ALA A 386 3.71 1.66 10.22
N MET A 387 3.11 1.14 9.13
CA MET A 387 1.66 0.91 9.02
C MET A 387 1.19 -0.13 10.04
N GLY A 388 1.85 -1.29 10.14
CA GLY A 388 1.50 -2.31 11.13
C GLY A 388 1.56 -1.78 12.57
N VAL A 389 2.61 -1.02 12.93
CA VAL A 389 2.72 -0.35 14.23
C VAL A 389 1.58 0.65 14.45
N ALA A 390 1.16 1.36 13.40
CA ALA A 390 0.05 2.30 13.45
C ALA A 390 -1.29 1.62 13.79
N ILE A 391 -1.53 0.40 13.30
CA ILE A 391 -2.71 -0.40 13.68
C ILE A 391 -2.60 -0.86 15.13
N LEU A 392 -1.45 -1.41 15.50
CA LEU A 392 -1.19 -1.99 16.83
C LEU A 392 -1.33 -0.96 17.96
N VAL A 393 -0.96 0.30 17.71
CA VAL A 393 -1.14 1.42 18.66
C VAL A 393 -2.50 2.09 18.45
N GLY A 394 -2.85 2.44 17.20
CA GLY A 394 -3.98 3.30 16.88
C GLY A 394 -5.35 2.68 17.16
N VAL A 395 -5.57 1.42 16.78
CA VAL A 395 -6.90 0.79 16.95
C VAL A 395 -7.27 0.63 18.44
N PRO A 396 -6.39 0.12 19.34
CA PRO A 396 -6.69 0.08 20.77
C PRO A 396 -6.82 1.48 21.40
N SER A 397 -5.94 2.44 21.06
CA SER A 397 -6.00 3.80 21.62
C SER A 397 -7.31 4.51 21.25
N ILE A 398 -7.76 4.39 20.01
CA ILE A 398 -9.01 5.00 19.55
C ILE A 398 -10.23 4.28 20.14
N GLY A 399 -10.17 2.95 20.34
CA GLY A 399 -11.19 2.21 21.08
C GLY A 399 -11.35 2.68 22.52
N ALA A 400 -10.24 2.92 23.23
CA ALA A 400 -10.26 3.50 24.58
C ALA A 400 -10.87 4.90 24.61
N ILE A 401 -10.58 5.75 23.61
CA ILE A 401 -11.17 7.09 23.46
C ILE A 401 -12.69 7.00 23.20
N PHE A 402 -13.12 6.11 22.31
CA PHE A 402 -14.54 5.87 22.00
C PHE A 402 -15.33 5.38 23.21
N GLN A 403 -14.71 4.56 24.07
CA GLN A 403 -15.31 4.12 25.33
C GLN A 403 -15.38 5.24 26.36
N LYS A 404 -14.27 5.95 26.61
CA LYS A 404 -14.15 6.95 27.68
C LYS A 404 -14.90 8.24 27.39
N TYR A 405 -14.79 8.76 26.16
CA TYR A 405 -15.37 10.05 25.76
C TYR A 405 -16.62 9.86 24.92
N GLY A 406 -16.58 8.98 23.91
CA GLY A 406 -17.71 8.70 23.02
C GLY A 406 -18.84 7.85 23.65
N LYS A 407 -18.63 7.29 24.86
CA LYS A 407 -19.56 6.39 25.56
C LYS A 407 -20.11 5.26 24.67
N ARG A 408 -19.31 4.81 23.70
CA ARG A 408 -19.66 3.82 22.65
C ARG A 408 -20.90 4.17 21.80
N ARG A 409 -21.24 5.46 21.62
CA ARG A 409 -22.37 5.94 20.78
C ARG A 409 -22.07 7.22 20.01
N ASP A 410 -21.19 8.05 20.55
CA ASP A 410 -20.68 9.24 19.86
C ASP A 410 -19.36 8.90 19.16
N TYR A 411 -19.32 9.17 17.86
CA TYR A 411 -18.17 8.93 16.98
C TYR A 411 -17.36 10.20 16.74
N SER A 412 -17.79 11.35 17.26
CA SER A 412 -17.19 12.67 16.97
C SER A 412 -15.68 12.71 17.24
N GLN A 413 -15.21 12.06 18.31
CA GLN A 413 -13.79 11.98 18.64
C GLN A 413 -13.02 11.10 17.64
N ILE A 414 -13.60 9.96 17.22
CA ILE A 414 -13.01 9.07 16.21
C ILE A 414 -12.85 9.83 14.89
N ILE A 415 -13.91 10.51 14.44
CA ILE A 415 -13.96 11.23 13.16
C ILE A 415 -12.93 12.36 13.15
N ALA A 416 -12.85 13.14 14.23
CA ALA A 416 -11.87 14.21 14.36
C ALA A 416 -10.42 13.69 14.35
N ILE A 417 -10.11 12.63 15.10
CA ILE A 417 -8.75 12.04 15.15
C ILE A 417 -8.36 11.49 13.78
N THR A 418 -9.22 10.70 13.14
CA THR A 418 -8.93 10.08 11.85
C THR A 418 -8.82 11.11 10.72
N SER A 419 -9.62 12.18 10.77
CA SER A 419 -9.47 13.31 9.84
C SER A 419 -8.15 14.04 10.07
N ALA A 420 -7.75 14.26 11.32
CA ALA A 420 -6.47 14.87 11.64
C ALA A 420 -5.29 14.01 11.15
N CYS A 421 -5.38 12.68 11.20
CA CYS A 421 -4.35 11.79 10.64
C CYS A 421 -4.11 12.04 9.13
N TYR A 422 -5.17 12.11 8.32
CA TYR A 422 -5.00 12.48 6.89
C TYR A 422 -4.42 13.89 6.70
N LEU A 423 -4.83 14.87 7.52
CA LEU A 423 -4.27 16.22 7.41
C LEU A 423 -2.78 16.28 7.81
N ILE A 424 -2.38 15.52 8.83
CA ILE A 424 -0.97 15.40 9.24
C ILE A 424 -0.15 14.72 8.15
N SER A 425 -0.65 13.64 7.52
CA SER A 425 0.09 12.96 6.45
C SER A 425 0.31 13.86 5.23
N ILE A 426 -0.60 14.81 4.93
CA ILE A 426 -0.39 15.84 3.89
C ILE A 426 0.80 16.76 4.23
N ILE A 427 0.97 17.17 5.49
CA ILE A 427 2.09 18.03 5.91
C ILE A 427 3.42 17.33 5.59
N PHE A 428 3.53 16.04 5.92
CA PHE A 428 4.73 15.25 5.62
C PHE A 428 4.88 14.96 4.11
N LEU A 429 3.81 14.74 3.34
CA LEU A 429 3.86 14.61 1.87
C LEU A 429 4.35 15.89 1.19
N VAL A 430 3.91 17.06 1.64
CA VAL A 430 4.35 18.36 1.11
C VAL A 430 5.81 18.63 1.50
N GLY A 431 6.20 18.30 2.74
CA GLY A 431 7.58 18.35 3.20
C GLY A 431 8.51 17.45 2.39
N LEU A 432 8.10 16.20 2.15
CA LEU A 432 8.80 15.21 1.32
C LEU A 432 9.03 15.73 -0.10
N ARG A 433 7.98 16.25 -0.74
CA ARG A 433 8.06 16.84 -2.09
C ARG A 433 9.02 18.02 -2.15
N TYR A 434 8.99 18.91 -1.15
CA TYR A 434 9.91 20.04 -1.07
C TYR A 434 11.36 19.60 -0.86
N TYR A 435 11.59 18.65 0.05
CA TYR A 435 12.91 18.10 0.37
C TYR A 435 13.54 17.40 -0.85
N VAL A 436 12.80 16.51 -1.52
CA VAL A 436 13.26 15.81 -2.73
C VAL A 436 13.53 16.81 -3.86
N LYS A 437 12.69 17.82 -4.05
CA LYS A 437 12.94 18.88 -5.05
C LYS A 437 14.24 19.64 -4.73
N LYS A 438 14.50 19.97 -3.47
CA LYS A 438 15.75 20.64 -3.06
C LYS A 438 16.97 19.74 -3.28
N ARG A 439 16.89 18.46 -2.92
CA ARG A 439 17.96 17.45 -3.10
C ARG A 439 18.32 17.18 -4.57
N LYS A 440 17.42 17.45 -5.52
CA LYS A 440 17.69 17.38 -6.97
C LYS A 440 18.30 18.67 -7.57
N LEU A 441 18.41 19.74 -6.78
CA LEU A 441 18.95 21.04 -7.18
C LEU A 441 20.29 21.36 -6.49
N SER A 442 20.70 20.52 -5.54
CA SER A 442 21.98 20.54 -4.81
C SER A 442 22.86 19.40 -5.29
#